data_AF-A0A194YTH7-F1
#
_entry.id   AF-A0A194YTH7-F1
#
_cell.length_a   1.000
_cell.length_b   1.000
_cell.length_c   1.000
_cell.angle_alpha   90.00
_cell.angle_beta   90.00
_cell.angle_gamma   90.00
#
_symmetry.space_group_name_H-M   'P 1'
#
loop_
_entity.id
_entity.type
_entity.pdbx_description
1 polymer ?
#
loop_
_entity_poly.entity_id
_entity_poly.type
_entity_poly.pdbx_seq_one_letter_code
_entity_poly.pdbx_strand_id
1 'polypeptide(L)'
;MGDLGGGDWREAVAEKGPAEAAAGPDHLVVMVHGIVGSTADWKFGAEQFDKLLSDKVIVHCSNRNMHKLTLDGVDVMGERLAQEVIEEINRRPYIKKISFVAHSVGGLVARYAIGRLYKSPKPTSENTPQTPDDNNRGTIHGLEAVNFITVASPHLGSRGNKQVPFLFGVTAIENFACHIIHLIFGRTGKHLFLADNNDGKPPLLQRMVDNWGDLQFMSALQAFKRRVAYSNVGHDHIVGWRTSSIRKDSELPKNAFYKDLSVCHGKRWTLASTTVK
;
A
#
# COMPACT_ATOMS: atom_id res chain seq x y z
N MET A 1 -82.53 -15.33 -1.45
CA MET A 1 -81.70 -14.48 -2.32
C MET A 1 -81.48 -13.18 -1.59
N GLY A 2 -80.31 -12.74 -1.16
CA GLY A 2 -78.96 -13.32 -1.18
C GLY A 2 -78.15 -12.55 -0.14
N ASP A 3 -77.33 -13.28 0.60
CA ASP A 3 -76.37 -12.84 1.59
C ASP A 3 -75.19 -12.11 0.91
N LEU A 4 -74.74 -10.99 1.48
CA LEU A 4 -73.52 -10.29 1.08
C LEU A 4 -72.82 -9.72 2.32
N GLY A 5 -72.08 -10.60 2.99
CA GLY A 5 -70.61 -10.52 2.98
C GLY A 5 -69.98 -9.35 3.72
N GLY A 6 -69.54 -9.61 4.96
CA GLY A 6 -68.67 -8.73 5.73
C GLY A 6 -67.27 -8.59 5.11
N GLY A 7 -66.74 -7.36 5.20
CA GLY A 7 -65.35 -7.03 4.89
C GLY A 7 -64.68 -6.44 6.12
N ASP A 8 -63.87 -7.26 6.80
CA ASP A 8 -62.97 -6.89 7.88
C ASP A 8 -61.75 -6.16 7.28
N TRP A 9 -61.70 -4.84 7.40
CA TRP A 9 -60.54 -4.03 6.98
C TRP A 9 -59.46 -4.06 8.06
N ARG A 10 -58.75 -5.18 8.16
CA ARG A 10 -57.49 -5.23 8.91
C ARG A 10 -56.37 -4.69 8.04
N GLU A 11 -55.94 -3.47 8.36
CA GLU A 11 -54.65 -2.92 7.96
C GLU A 11 -53.55 -3.96 8.28
N ALA A 12 -52.95 -4.51 7.24
CA ALA A 12 -51.76 -5.34 7.37
C ALA A 12 -50.60 -4.44 7.81
N VAL A 13 -50.38 -4.36 9.11
CA VAL A 13 -49.14 -3.82 9.67
C VAL A 13 -48.03 -4.77 9.23
N ALA A 14 -47.30 -4.37 8.20
CA ALA A 14 -46.08 -5.04 7.81
C ALA A 14 -45.10 -4.91 9.00
N GLU A 15 -44.93 -6.01 9.75
CA GLU A 15 -43.85 -6.13 10.71
C GLU A 15 -42.53 -5.92 9.96
N LYS A 16 -41.95 -4.74 10.16
CA LYS A 16 -40.56 -4.47 9.82
C LYS A 16 -39.74 -5.45 10.64
N GLY A 17 -39.25 -6.51 10.00
CA GLY A 17 -38.26 -7.40 10.58
C GLY A 17 -37.11 -6.57 11.17
N PRO A 18 -36.41 -7.08 12.20
CA PRO A 18 -35.37 -6.34 12.87
C PRO A 18 -34.40 -5.78 11.83
N ALA A 19 -34.27 -4.46 11.79
CA ALA A 19 -33.29 -3.81 10.93
C ALA A 19 -31.95 -4.47 11.25
N GLU A 20 -31.31 -5.07 10.24
CA GLU A 20 -29.92 -5.52 10.37
C GLU A 20 -29.15 -4.36 11.00
N ALA A 21 -28.70 -4.55 12.24
CA ALA A 21 -27.87 -3.56 12.91
C ALA A 21 -26.72 -3.27 11.95
N ALA A 22 -26.61 -2.04 11.47
CA ALA A 22 -25.62 -1.66 10.48
C ALA A 22 -24.25 -2.12 10.98
N ALA A 23 -23.73 -3.20 10.41
CA ALA A 23 -22.47 -3.78 10.87
C ALA A 23 -21.39 -2.71 10.70
N GLY A 24 -20.66 -2.43 11.78
CA GLY A 24 -19.61 -1.42 11.78
C GLY A 24 -18.55 -1.69 10.70
N PRO A 25 -17.62 -0.74 10.48
CA PRO A 25 -16.64 -0.83 9.40
C PRO A 25 -15.81 -2.12 9.52
N ASP A 26 -15.78 -2.93 8.46
CA ASP A 26 -15.13 -4.25 8.42
C ASP A 26 -13.84 -4.26 7.57
N HIS A 27 -13.35 -3.08 7.18
CA HIS A 27 -12.22 -2.93 6.26
C HIS A 27 -11.09 -2.12 6.91
N LEU A 28 -9.97 -2.77 7.18
CA LEU A 28 -8.75 -2.14 7.68
C LEU A 28 -7.94 -1.49 6.55
N VAL A 29 -7.59 -0.21 6.70
CA VAL A 29 -6.67 0.52 5.82
C VAL A 29 -5.40 0.83 6.60
N VAL A 30 -4.31 0.15 6.25
CA VAL A 30 -2.99 0.32 6.85
C VAL A 30 -2.21 1.39 6.08
N MET A 31 -1.86 2.49 6.75
CA MET A 31 -1.08 3.58 6.19
C MET A 31 0.38 3.50 6.63
N VAL A 32 1.32 3.47 5.68
CA VAL A 32 2.76 3.21 5.94
C VAL A 32 3.59 4.40 5.47
N HIS A 33 4.31 5.04 6.40
CA HIS A 33 5.07 6.26 6.15
C HIS A 33 6.43 6.00 5.47
N GLY A 34 7.07 7.09 5.02
CA GLY A 34 8.36 7.07 4.33
C GLY A 34 9.57 7.09 5.27
N ILE A 35 10.76 7.29 4.69
CA ILE A 35 12.03 7.33 5.42
C ILE A 35 12.09 8.55 6.34
N VAL A 36 12.61 8.38 7.55
CA VAL A 36 12.61 9.37 8.66
C VAL A 36 11.21 9.83 9.08
N GLY A 37 10.16 9.21 8.52
CA GLY A 37 8.77 9.60 8.72
C GLY A 37 8.15 9.13 10.02
N SER A 38 6.87 9.44 10.18
CA SER A 38 6.07 9.06 11.33
C SER A 38 4.58 8.96 11.00
N THR A 39 3.75 8.60 11.98
CA THR A 39 2.28 8.65 11.82
C THR A 39 1.75 10.04 11.48
N ALA A 40 2.47 11.10 11.86
CA ALA A 40 2.09 12.47 11.55
C ALA A 40 2.02 12.74 10.03
N ASP A 41 2.83 12.04 9.24
CA ASP A 41 2.84 12.17 7.77
C ASP A 41 1.49 11.75 7.16
N TRP A 42 0.77 10.86 7.83
CA TRP A 42 -0.54 10.37 7.42
C TRP A 42 -1.70 11.06 8.14
N LYS A 43 -1.45 12.01 9.04
CA LYS A 43 -2.51 12.69 9.81
C LYS A 43 -3.61 13.23 8.91
N PHE A 44 -3.25 14.04 7.91
CA PHE A 44 -4.21 14.61 6.97
C PHE A 44 -4.97 13.51 6.20
N GLY A 45 -4.27 12.49 5.72
CA GLY A 45 -4.88 11.37 5.01
C GLY A 45 -5.89 10.62 5.88
N ALA A 46 -5.52 10.29 7.12
CA ALA A 46 -6.40 9.63 8.07
C ALA A 46 -7.65 10.46 8.38
N GLU A 47 -7.49 11.78 8.59
CA GLU A 47 -8.62 12.71 8.80
C GLU A 47 -9.57 12.76 7.60
N GLN A 48 -9.05 12.71 6.36
CA GLN A 48 -9.91 12.65 5.18
C GLN A 48 -10.68 11.32 5.06
N PHE A 49 -10.05 10.21 5.44
CA PHE A 49 -10.72 8.91 5.46
C PHE A 49 -11.83 8.87 6.53
N ASP A 50 -11.55 9.37 7.74
CA ASP A 50 -12.54 9.44 8.81
C ASP A 50 -13.75 10.32 8.41
N LYS A 51 -13.48 11.48 7.82
CA LYS A 51 -14.53 12.40 7.34
C LYS A 51 -15.43 11.80 6.26
N LEU A 52 -14.88 11.00 5.35
CA LEU A 52 -15.59 10.55 4.15
C LEU A 52 -16.05 9.09 4.21
N LEU A 53 -15.44 8.25 5.06
CA LEU A 53 -15.55 6.80 5.03
C LEU A 53 -15.52 6.15 6.42
N SER A 54 -15.76 6.88 7.52
CA SER A 54 -15.75 6.33 8.89
C SER A 54 -16.75 5.19 9.11
N ASP A 55 -17.84 5.16 8.35
CA ASP A 55 -18.83 4.08 8.33
C ASP A 55 -18.35 2.82 7.57
N LYS A 56 -17.29 2.94 6.77
CA LYS A 56 -16.82 1.91 5.83
C LYS A 56 -15.47 1.33 6.16
N VAL A 57 -14.57 2.12 6.75
CA VAL A 57 -13.16 1.73 6.93
C VAL A 57 -12.63 2.10 8.31
N ILE A 58 -11.67 1.30 8.76
CA ILE A 58 -10.86 1.55 9.96
C ILE A 58 -9.47 1.91 9.49
N VAL A 59 -9.00 3.12 9.80
CA VAL A 59 -7.66 3.57 9.44
C VAL A 59 -6.67 3.25 10.54
N HIS A 60 -5.55 2.62 10.17
CA HIS A 60 -4.40 2.39 11.04
C HIS A 60 -3.15 3.04 10.45
N CYS A 61 -2.64 4.08 11.09
CA CYS A 61 -1.34 4.66 10.74
C CYS A 61 -0.24 3.88 11.46
N SER A 62 0.59 3.15 10.70
CA SER A 62 1.68 2.35 11.25
C SER A 62 2.67 3.21 12.02
N ASN A 63 3.03 2.77 13.24
CA ASN A 63 3.93 3.49 14.13
C ASN A 63 5.18 2.70 14.51
N ARG A 64 5.29 1.43 14.10
CA ARG A 64 6.41 0.56 14.52
C ARG A 64 7.76 0.94 13.92
N ASN A 65 7.79 1.71 12.83
CA ASN A 65 9.02 2.04 12.11
C ASN A 65 9.35 3.55 12.10
N MET A 66 8.90 4.32 13.09
CA MET A 66 9.06 5.78 13.10
C MET A 66 10.53 6.25 13.19
N HIS A 67 10.80 7.40 12.58
CA HIS A 67 12.06 8.14 12.72
C HIS A 67 13.29 7.32 12.34
N LYS A 68 14.26 7.17 13.24
CA LYS A 68 15.53 6.46 12.98
C LYS A 68 15.31 4.98 12.69
N LEU A 69 14.21 4.37 13.15
CA LEU A 69 13.87 2.98 12.87
C LEU A 69 13.65 2.73 11.38
N THR A 70 13.37 3.79 10.59
CA THR A 70 13.28 3.70 9.14
C THR A 70 14.61 3.33 8.44
N LEU A 71 15.72 3.36 9.17
CA LEU A 71 17.07 3.11 8.64
C LEU A 71 17.54 1.65 8.84
N ASP A 72 16.72 0.83 9.52
CA ASP A 72 17.08 -0.55 9.93
C ASP A 72 17.04 -1.58 8.78
N GLY A 73 16.59 -1.18 7.59
CA GLY A 73 16.43 -2.05 6.44
C GLY A 73 14.98 -2.45 6.19
N VAL A 74 14.62 -2.53 4.90
CA VAL A 74 13.27 -2.90 4.43
C VAL A 74 12.78 -4.24 4.99
N ASP A 75 13.67 -5.22 5.17
CA ASP A 75 13.34 -6.52 5.73
C ASP A 75 12.94 -6.43 7.21
N VAL A 76 13.76 -5.79 8.05
CA VAL A 76 13.49 -5.61 9.48
C VAL A 76 12.24 -4.76 9.69
N MET A 77 12.10 -3.67 8.94
CA MET A 77 10.89 -2.86 8.97
C MET A 77 9.66 -3.65 8.51
N GLY A 78 9.82 -4.51 7.50
CA GLY A 78 8.76 -5.34 6.96
C GLY A 78 8.27 -6.40 7.96
N GLU A 79 9.17 -7.04 8.70
CA GLU A 79 8.81 -7.95 9.80
C GLU A 79 8.06 -7.21 10.91
N ARG A 80 8.54 -6.04 11.32
CA ARG A 80 7.87 -5.21 12.34
C ARG A 80 6.48 -4.79 11.90
N LEU A 81 6.32 -4.38 10.64
CA LEU A 81 5.02 -4.02 10.08
C LEU A 81 4.09 -5.25 9.99
N ALA A 82 4.60 -6.40 9.58
CA ALA A 82 3.81 -7.63 9.54
C ALA A 82 3.27 -7.98 10.92
N GLN A 83 4.11 -7.91 11.96
CA GLN A 83 3.72 -8.12 13.34
C GLN A 83 2.68 -7.09 13.82
N GLU A 84 2.87 -5.81 13.50
CA GLU A 84 1.89 -4.75 13.80
C GLU A 84 0.52 -5.05 13.19
N VAL A 85 0.50 -5.44 11.91
CA VAL A 85 -0.75 -5.76 11.20
C VAL A 85 -1.44 -6.96 11.86
N ILE A 86 -0.71 -8.02 12.24
CA ILE A 86 -1.29 -9.17 12.96
C ILE A 86 -1.95 -8.70 14.26
N GLU A 87 -1.30 -7.83 15.03
CA GLU A 87 -1.86 -7.29 16.27
C GLU A 87 -3.13 -6.47 16.01
N GLU A 88 -3.16 -5.63 14.97
CA GLU A 88 -4.35 -4.86 14.61
C GLU A 88 -5.52 -5.75 14.16
N ILE A 89 -5.23 -6.85 13.44
CA ILE A 89 -6.24 -7.82 13.01
C ILE A 89 -6.79 -8.58 14.22
N ASN A 90 -5.93 -9.08 15.10
CA ASN A 90 -6.35 -9.82 16.29
C ASN A 90 -7.18 -8.96 17.26
N ARG A 91 -6.90 -7.66 17.34
CA ARG A 91 -7.71 -6.73 18.13
C ARG A 91 -9.10 -6.47 17.56
N ARG A 92 -9.35 -6.81 16.28
CA ARG A 92 -10.60 -6.53 15.57
C ARG A 92 -11.06 -7.76 14.78
N PRO A 93 -11.49 -8.84 15.45
CA PRO A 93 -11.81 -10.12 14.80
C PRO A 93 -12.97 -10.05 13.79
N TYR A 94 -13.73 -8.95 13.78
CA TYR A 94 -14.84 -8.71 12.86
C TYR A 94 -14.41 -8.14 11.50
N ILE A 95 -13.17 -7.67 11.34
CA ILE A 95 -12.71 -7.16 10.04
C ILE A 95 -12.54 -8.31 9.05
N LYS A 96 -12.90 -8.04 7.79
CA LYS A 96 -12.89 -9.03 6.70
C LYS A 96 -11.98 -8.61 5.56
N LYS A 97 -11.71 -7.31 5.42
CA LYS A 97 -10.97 -6.71 4.31
C LYS A 97 -9.74 -5.95 4.79
N ILE A 98 -8.69 -5.95 3.98
CA ILE A 98 -7.49 -5.15 4.23
C ILE A 98 -7.04 -4.38 2.98
N SER A 99 -6.50 -3.20 3.20
CA SER A 99 -5.82 -2.39 2.19
C SER A 99 -4.59 -1.72 2.76
N PHE A 100 -3.64 -1.42 1.89
CA PHE A 100 -2.42 -0.70 2.20
C PHE A 100 -2.34 0.58 1.37
N VAL A 101 -1.97 1.69 2.03
CA VAL A 101 -1.58 2.93 1.38
C VAL A 101 -0.20 3.30 1.91
N ALA A 102 0.79 3.36 1.04
CA ALA A 102 2.17 3.49 1.47
C ALA A 102 2.93 4.56 0.67
N HIS A 103 3.78 5.31 1.36
CA HIS A 103 4.55 6.41 0.77
C HIS A 103 6.05 6.07 0.75
N SER A 104 6.73 6.36 -0.37
CA SER A 104 8.18 6.24 -0.49
C SER A 104 8.67 4.84 -0.08
N VAL A 105 9.72 4.74 0.74
CA VAL A 105 10.24 3.46 1.27
C VAL A 105 9.17 2.61 1.96
N GLY A 106 8.13 3.26 2.52
CA GLY A 106 6.99 2.57 3.13
C GLY A 106 6.30 1.60 2.17
N GLY A 107 6.32 1.87 0.85
CA GLY A 107 5.78 0.94 -0.15
C GLY A 107 6.59 -0.35 -0.28
N LEU A 108 7.91 -0.27 -0.12
CA LEU A 108 8.78 -1.45 -0.08
C LEU A 108 8.58 -2.23 1.22
N VAL A 109 8.47 -1.52 2.35
CA VAL A 109 8.18 -2.13 3.66
C VAL A 109 6.82 -2.85 3.63
N ALA A 110 5.79 -2.21 3.08
CA ALA A 110 4.47 -2.80 2.91
C ALA A 110 4.52 -4.02 1.99
N ARG A 111 5.26 -3.95 0.88
CA ARG A 111 5.45 -5.09 -0.05
C ARG A 111 6.13 -6.28 0.65
N TYR A 112 7.10 -6.02 1.52
CA TYR A 112 7.72 -7.07 2.32
C TYR A 112 6.70 -7.70 3.28
N ALA A 113 6.00 -6.87 4.05
CA ALA A 113 5.03 -7.32 5.05
C ALA A 113 3.91 -8.17 4.44
N ILE A 114 3.35 -7.79 3.29
CA ILE A 114 2.29 -8.59 2.65
C ILE A 114 2.82 -9.97 2.20
N GLY A 115 4.08 -10.05 1.75
CA GLY A 115 4.71 -11.33 1.39
C GLY A 115 4.84 -12.27 2.59
N ARG A 116 5.08 -11.69 3.77
CA ARG A 116 5.16 -12.41 5.05
C ARG A 116 3.79 -12.82 5.58
N LEU A 117 2.76 -12.02 5.32
CA LEU A 117 1.38 -12.23 5.79
C LEU A 117 0.52 -13.11 4.87
N TYR A 118 0.98 -13.37 3.65
CA TYR A 118 0.21 -14.11 2.66
C TYR A 118 -0.14 -15.52 3.11
N LYS A 119 -1.39 -15.92 2.86
CA LYS A 119 -1.88 -17.29 3.03
C LYS A 119 -2.46 -17.73 1.68
N SER A 120 -1.94 -18.82 1.15
CA SER A 120 -2.46 -19.44 -0.07
C SER A 120 -3.95 -19.77 0.07
N PRO A 121 -4.71 -19.81 -1.05
CA PRO A 121 -6.08 -20.31 -1.03
C PRO A 121 -6.14 -21.69 -0.39
N LYS A 122 -7.19 -21.97 0.39
CA LYS A 122 -7.42 -23.34 0.88
C LYS A 122 -7.82 -24.19 -0.33
N PRO A 123 -7.31 -25.43 -0.46
CA PRO A 123 -7.81 -26.35 -1.47
C PRO A 123 -9.31 -26.57 -1.20
N THR A 124 -10.15 -26.25 -2.18
CA THR A 124 -11.58 -26.57 -2.13
C THR A 124 -11.72 -28.08 -2.15
N SER A 125 -12.35 -28.67 -1.13
CA SER A 125 -12.77 -30.07 -1.17
C SER A 125 -13.56 -30.34 -2.45
N GLU A 126 -13.32 -31.49 -3.09
CA GLU A 126 -13.70 -31.84 -4.47
C GLU A 126 -15.21 -31.79 -4.82
N ASN A 127 -16.11 -31.34 -3.94
CA ASN A 127 -17.56 -31.42 -4.10
C ASN A 127 -18.33 -30.10 -3.94
N THR A 128 -17.69 -28.92 -4.00
CA THR A 128 -18.42 -27.64 -3.97
C THR A 128 -18.59 -27.07 -5.38
N PRO A 129 -19.83 -26.76 -5.84
CA PRO A 129 -20.06 -26.14 -7.14
C PRO A 129 -19.33 -24.79 -7.19
N GLN A 130 -18.31 -24.70 -8.03
CA GLN A 130 -17.57 -23.46 -8.24
C GLN A 130 -18.49 -22.45 -8.92
N THR A 131 -18.79 -21.34 -8.23
CA THR A 131 -19.34 -20.17 -8.90
C THR A 131 -18.19 -19.46 -9.63
N PRO A 132 -18.42 -18.88 -10.83
CA PRO A 132 -17.36 -18.22 -11.61
C PRO A 132 -16.65 -17.04 -10.90
N ASP A 133 -17.18 -16.61 -9.74
CA ASP A 133 -16.72 -15.45 -8.98
C ASP A 133 -15.97 -15.83 -7.69
N ASP A 134 -15.83 -17.13 -7.39
CA ASP A 134 -14.97 -17.62 -6.30
C ASP A 134 -13.51 -17.46 -6.71
N ASN A 135 -13.02 -16.24 -6.50
CA ASN A 135 -11.62 -15.86 -6.58
C ASN A 135 -10.80 -16.80 -5.69
N ASN A 136 -10.17 -17.80 -6.32
CA ASN A 136 -9.10 -18.63 -5.78
C ASN A 136 -7.81 -17.79 -5.50
N ARG A 137 -7.98 -16.60 -4.93
CA ARG A 137 -6.92 -15.66 -4.56
C ARG A 137 -6.54 -15.94 -3.12
N GLY A 138 -5.24 -15.90 -2.83
CA GLY A 138 -4.79 -15.97 -1.45
C GLY A 138 -5.29 -14.79 -0.63
N THR A 139 -5.07 -14.85 0.68
CA THR A 139 -5.49 -13.82 1.64
C THR A 139 -4.27 -13.20 2.32
N ILE A 140 -4.47 -12.04 2.95
CA ILE A 140 -3.45 -11.42 3.80
C ILE A 140 -3.85 -11.65 5.25
N HIS A 141 -3.13 -12.56 5.90
CA HIS A 141 -3.42 -13.07 7.24
C HIS A 141 -4.85 -13.63 7.42
N GLY A 142 -5.56 -13.97 6.34
CA GLY A 142 -6.96 -14.44 6.38
C GLY A 142 -7.97 -13.37 5.98
N LEU A 143 -7.53 -12.13 5.73
CA LEU A 143 -8.38 -11.06 5.22
C LEU A 143 -8.35 -10.99 3.69
N GLU A 144 -9.48 -10.59 3.12
CA GLU A 144 -9.59 -10.28 1.71
C GLU A 144 -8.72 -9.06 1.36
N ALA A 145 -7.83 -9.23 0.40
CA ALA A 145 -6.91 -8.19 -0.04
C ALA A 145 -7.57 -7.27 -1.08
N VAL A 146 -7.89 -6.02 -0.72
CA VAL A 146 -8.65 -5.11 -1.59
C VAL A 146 -7.74 -4.20 -2.40
N ASN A 147 -7.03 -3.25 -1.76
CA ASN A 147 -6.17 -2.29 -2.42
C ASN A 147 -4.74 -2.33 -1.89
N PHE A 148 -3.75 -2.38 -2.79
CA PHE A 148 -2.35 -2.11 -2.49
C PHE A 148 -1.93 -0.86 -3.27
N ILE A 149 -1.80 0.26 -2.57
CA ILE A 149 -1.53 1.57 -3.16
C ILE A 149 -0.18 2.07 -2.67
N THR A 150 0.66 2.47 -3.61
CA THR A 150 1.95 3.08 -3.31
C THR A 150 2.07 4.44 -3.96
N VAL A 151 2.73 5.38 -3.28
CA VAL A 151 2.93 6.76 -3.74
C VAL A 151 4.41 7.08 -3.65
N ALA A 152 5.02 7.44 -4.78
CA ALA A 152 6.44 7.75 -4.91
C ALA A 152 7.36 6.67 -4.31
N SER A 153 7.00 5.38 -4.44
CA SER A 153 7.77 4.27 -3.85
C SER A 153 8.84 3.75 -4.81
N PRO A 154 10.12 3.65 -4.42
CA PRO A 154 11.20 3.21 -5.31
C PRO A 154 11.21 1.69 -5.52
N HIS A 155 10.21 1.14 -6.22
CA HIS A 155 10.03 -0.30 -6.42
C HIS A 155 11.19 -1.00 -7.14
N LEU A 156 11.95 -0.26 -7.95
CA LEU A 156 13.13 -0.76 -8.67
C LEU A 156 14.45 -0.33 -8.03
N GLY A 157 14.39 0.20 -6.80
CA GLY A 157 15.52 0.84 -6.14
C GLY A 157 15.81 2.24 -6.67
N SER A 158 16.93 2.82 -6.23
CA SER A 158 17.37 4.19 -6.52
C SER A 158 18.71 4.25 -7.26
N ARG A 159 19.30 3.09 -7.61
CA ARG A 159 20.57 3.02 -8.33
C ARG A 159 20.42 3.55 -9.77
N GLY A 160 21.33 4.43 -10.19
CA GLY A 160 21.39 4.91 -11.58
C GLY A 160 20.28 5.90 -11.97
N ASN A 161 19.43 6.30 -11.03
CA ASN A 161 18.57 7.46 -11.20
C ASN A 161 19.50 8.67 -11.16
N LYS A 162 19.65 9.43 -12.25
CA LYS A 162 20.46 10.67 -12.29
C LYS A 162 19.93 11.78 -11.35
N GLN A 163 19.05 11.42 -10.43
CA GLN A 163 18.29 12.24 -9.50
C GLN A 163 18.85 12.04 -8.08
N VAL A 164 20.15 12.20 -7.92
CA VAL A 164 20.72 12.49 -6.60
C VAL A 164 21.88 13.44 -6.78
N PRO A 165 21.58 14.75 -6.75
CA PRO A 165 22.47 15.71 -6.15
C PRO A 165 21.64 16.59 -5.20
N PHE A 166 21.56 16.22 -3.92
CA PHE A 166 21.12 17.19 -2.91
C PHE A 166 21.61 16.82 -1.51
N LEU A 167 22.88 17.14 -1.26
CA LEU A 167 23.39 17.39 0.08
C LEU A 167 24.00 18.80 0.07
N PHE A 168 23.13 19.80 0.19
CA PHE A 168 23.48 21.17 0.60
C PHE A 168 24.43 21.98 -0.32
N GLY A 169 24.39 21.79 -1.64
CA GLY A 169 24.85 22.81 -2.59
C GLY A 169 26.37 23.04 -2.66
N VAL A 170 27.18 22.00 -2.38
CA VAL A 170 28.64 22.03 -2.60
C VAL A 170 29.03 20.90 -3.56
N THR A 171 29.31 21.26 -4.82
CA THR A 171 29.44 20.34 -5.97
C THR A 171 30.54 19.28 -5.83
N ALA A 172 31.60 19.57 -5.06
CA ALA A 172 32.68 18.62 -4.81
C ALA A 172 32.30 17.51 -3.82
N ILE A 173 31.38 17.77 -2.87
CA ILE A 173 30.92 16.80 -1.88
C ILE A 173 29.83 15.91 -2.49
N GLU A 174 29.01 16.41 -3.41
CA GLU A 174 27.92 15.67 -4.04
C GLU A 174 28.39 14.43 -4.83
N ASN A 175 29.53 14.53 -5.52
CA ASN A 175 30.13 13.39 -6.22
C ASN A 175 30.61 12.28 -5.26
N PHE A 176 31.05 12.65 -4.06
CA PHE A 176 31.45 11.69 -3.01
C PHE A 176 30.21 11.18 -2.24
N ALA A 177 29.21 12.03 -2.04
CA ALA A 177 27.99 11.70 -1.32
C ALA A 177 27.11 10.68 -2.06
N CYS A 178 27.08 10.68 -3.40
CA CYS A 178 26.47 9.60 -4.18
C CYS A 178 27.06 8.21 -3.88
N HIS A 179 28.34 8.16 -3.49
CA HIS A 179 29.01 6.93 -3.07
C HIS A 179 28.78 6.58 -1.59
N ILE A 180 28.30 7.54 -0.76
CA ILE A 180 28.12 7.39 0.70
C ILE A 180 26.63 7.41 1.11
N ILE A 181 25.71 7.73 0.20
CA ILE A 181 24.28 7.89 0.52
C ILE A 181 23.62 6.61 1.04
N HIS A 182 24.10 5.45 0.59
CA HIS A 182 23.66 4.17 1.13
C HIS A 182 24.17 3.95 2.57
N LEU A 183 25.24 4.62 3.00
CA LEU A 183 25.73 4.63 4.38
C LEU A 183 24.96 5.62 5.24
N ILE A 184 24.54 6.77 4.69
CA ILE A 184 23.74 7.79 5.41
C ILE A 184 22.36 7.24 5.80
N PHE A 185 21.74 6.43 4.92
CA PHE A 185 20.44 5.82 5.19
C PHE A 185 20.54 4.42 5.83
N GLY A 186 21.67 4.10 6.44
CA GLY A 186 21.88 2.83 7.15
C GLY A 186 21.65 1.61 6.25
N ARG A 187 20.99 0.58 6.77
CA ARG A 187 20.73 -0.65 6.02
C ARG A 187 19.65 -0.45 4.95
N THR A 188 18.70 0.45 5.21
CA THR A 188 17.69 0.85 4.21
C THR A 188 18.33 1.42 2.95
N GLY A 189 19.36 2.26 3.10
CA GLY A 189 20.15 2.77 1.98
C GLY A 189 20.76 1.65 1.15
N LYS A 190 21.38 0.65 1.80
CA LYS A 190 21.96 -0.51 1.09
C LYS A 190 20.91 -1.25 0.24
N HIS A 191 19.71 -1.46 0.75
CA HIS A 191 18.62 -2.09 -0.03
C HIS A 191 18.17 -1.23 -1.20
N LEU A 192 17.98 0.08 -0.99
CA LEU A 192 17.55 1.01 -2.05
C LEU A 192 18.56 1.08 -3.20
N PHE A 193 19.86 1.00 -2.90
CA PHE A 193 20.92 1.05 -3.90
C PHE A 193 21.36 -0.32 -4.43
N LEU A 194 20.69 -1.40 -4.03
CA LEU A 194 21.00 -2.78 -4.43
C LEU A 194 22.44 -3.17 -4.05
N ALA A 195 22.89 -2.75 -2.87
CA ALA A 195 24.25 -2.91 -2.35
C ALA A 195 24.31 -3.87 -1.14
N ASP A 196 23.35 -4.80 -1.05
CA ASP A 196 23.16 -5.76 0.04
C ASP A 196 23.39 -7.22 -0.39
N ASN A 197 24.31 -7.44 -1.33
CA ASN A 197 24.64 -8.76 -1.90
C ASN A 197 25.71 -9.55 -1.11
N ASN A 198 25.84 -9.30 0.20
CA ASN A 198 26.99 -9.73 1.01
C ASN A 198 27.07 -11.25 1.25
N ASP A 199 25.96 -11.98 1.13
CA ASP A 199 25.86 -13.40 1.50
C ASP A 199 25.73 -14.33 0.28
N GLY A 200 26.16 -13.88 -0.91
CA GLY A 200 25.95 -14.62 -2.17
C GLY A 200 24.49 -14.64 -2.65
N LYS A 201 23.59 -13.97 -1.92
CA LYS A 201 22.18 -13.79 -2.28
C LYS A 201 22.01 -12.55 -3.17
N PRO A 202 21.03 -12.56 -4.09
CA PRO A 202 20.63 -11.34 -4.79
C PRO A 202 20.16 -10.25 -3.81
N PRO A 203 20.34 -8.96 -4.16
CA PRO A 203 19.79 -7.83 -3.39
C PRO A 203 18.31 -8.02 -3.02
N LEU A 204 17.90 -7.55 -1.84
CA LEU A 204 16.54 -7.76 -1.33
C LEU A 204 15.46 -7.33 -2.32
N LEU A 205 15.59 -6.16 -2.94
CA LEU A 205 14.57 -5.67 -3.87
C LEU A 205 14.44 -6.56 -5.10
N GLN A 206 15.54 -7.18 -5.55
CA GLN A 206 15.50 -8.18 -6.62
C GLN A 206 14.78 -9.45 -6.16
N ARG A 207 15.03 -9.89 -4.92
CA ARG A 207 14.32 -11.04 -4.33
C ARG A 207 12.82 -10.79 -4.20
N MET A 208 12.38 -9.55 -4.00
CA MET A 208 10.96 -9.18 -3.90
C MET A 208 10.20 -9.18 -5.24
N VAL A 209 10.90 -9.38 -6.37
CA VAL A 209 10.30 -9.49 -7.72
C VAL A 209 9.64 -10.86 -7.95
N ASP A 210 9.93 -11.86 -7.11
CA ASP A 210 9.30 -13.17 -7.12
C ASP A 210 9.03 -13.65 -5.68
N ASN A 211 8.45 -14.84 -5.50
CA ASN A 211 8.45 -15.52 -4.19
C ASN A 211 9.87 -16.02 -3.87
N TRP A 212 10.28 -15.91 -2.60
CA TRP A 212 11.64 -16.24 -2.18
C TRP A 212 11.63 -16.93 -0.81
N GLY A 213 12.04 -18.21 -0.77
CA GLY A 213 12.01 -19.00 0.45
C GLY A 213 10.59 -19.12 1.00
N ASP A 214 10.40 -18.73 2.27
CA ASP A 214 9.09 -18.69 2.93
C ASP A 214 8.29 -17.41 2.65
N LEU A 215 8.88 -16.41 1.96
CA LEU A 215 8.27 -15.13 1.68
C LEU A 215 7.57 -15.13 0.31
N GLN A 216 6.27 -14.84 0.29
CA GLN A 216 5.43 -14.97 -0.89
C GLN A 216 5.11 -13.60 -1.53
N PHE A 217 6.13 -12.83 -1.90
CA PHE A 217 5.98 -11.43 -2.32
C PHE A 217 5.06 -11.23 -3.54
N MET A 218 5.25 -12.02 -4.60
CA MET A 218 4.46 -11.88 -5.82
C MET A 218 3.06 -12.45 -5.65
N SER A 219 2.91 -13.59 -4.98
CA SER A 219 1.59 -14.15 -4.69
C SER A 219 0.78 -13.22 -3.77
N ALA A 220 1.42 -12.57 -2.80
CA ALA A 220 0.78 -11.56 -1.97
C ALA A 220 0.27 -10.37 -2.78
N LEU A 221 1.09 -9.82 -3.69
CA LEU A 221 0.66 -8.72 -4.56
C LEU A 221 -0.52 -9.15 -5.46
N GLN A 222 -0.45 -10.35 -6.03
CA GLN A 222 -1.51 -10.91 -6.86
C GLN A 222 -2.81 -11.11 -6.08
N ALA A 223 -2.76 -11.36 -4.76
CA ALA A 223 -3.96 -11.48 -3.93
C ALA A 223 -4.85 -10.21 -3.99
N PHE A 224 -4.24 -9.02 -4.02
CA PHE A 224 -4.99 -7.76 -4.01
C PHE A 224 -5.89 -7.61 -5.25
N LYS A 225 -7.13 -7.17 -5.07
CA LYS A 225 -8.04 -6.85 -6.18
C LYS A 225 -7.52 -5.71 -7.04
N ARG A 226 -6.92 -4.69 -6.40
CA ARG A 226 -6.35 -3.52 -7.06
C ARG A 226 -4.93 -3.23 -6.56
N ARG A 227 -3.99 -3.07 -7.49
CA ARG A 227 -2.61 -2.61 -7.25
C ARG A 227 -2.38 -1.31 -8.00
N VAL A 228 -2.04 -0.23 -7.31
CA VAL A 228 -1.79 1.08 -7.93
C VAL A 228 -0.44 1.63 -7.47
N ALA A 229 0.38 2.04 -8.42
CA ALA A 229 1.60 2.78 -8.19
C ALA A 229 1.42 4.22 -8.69
N TYR A 230 1.37 5.18 -7.77
CA TYR A 230 1.39 6.60 -8.08
C TYR A 230 2.83 7.09 -8.10
N SER A 231 3.22 7.71 -9.21
CA SER A 231 4.54 8.33 -9.40
C SER A 231 4.40 9.82 -9.53
N ASN A 232 5.31 10.55 -8.89
CA ASN A 232 5.51 11.97 -9.21
C ASN A 232 6.03 12.08 -10.65
N VAL A 233 5.47 13.00 -11.44
CA VAL A 233 5.95 13.31 -12.80
C VAL A 233 6.85 14.54 -12.87
N GLY A 234 6.97 15.27 -11.76
CA GLY A 234 7.84 16.44 -11.61
C GLY A 234 8.06 16.80 -10.14
N HIS A 235 9.13 17.57 -9.87
CA HIS A 235 9.52 18.11 -8.56
C HIS A 235 9.84 17.11 -7.43
N ASP A 236 9.88 15.81 -7.73
CA ASP A 236 10.46 14.81 -6.85
C ASP A 236 11.86 14.44 -7.36
N HIS A 237 12.87 14.89 -6.63
CA HIS A 237 14.28 14.65 -6.94
C HIS A 237 14.83 13.42 -6.20
N ILE A 238 14.01 12.70 -5.43
CA ILE A 238 14.46 11.57 -4.60
C ILE A 238 13.97 10.26 -5.21
N VAL A 239 12.71 10.20 -5.66
CA VAL A 239 12.13 9.01 -6.27
C VAL A 239 11.65 9.29 -7.69
N GLY A 240 12.55 9.06 -8.64
CA GLY A 240 12.24 9.28 -10.05
C GLY A 240 11.15 8.38 -10.63
N TRP A 241 10.64 8.83 -11.77
CA TRP A 241 9.55 8.21 -12.54
C TRP A 241 9.71 6.70 -12.68
N ARG A 242 10.83 6.22 -13.27
CA ARG A 242 10.98 4.80 -13.63
C ARG A 242 10.72 3.86 -12.46
N THR A 243 11.28 4.20 -11.30
CA THR A 243 11.25 3.33 -10.13
C THR A 243 9.90 3.37 -9.42
N SER A 244 9.22 4.52 -9.41
CA SER A 244 7.92 4.65 -8.74
C SER A 244 6.72 4.33 -9.62
N SER A 245 6.82 4.49 -10.93
CA SER A 245 5.76 4.11 -11.88
C SER A 245 5.90 2.69 -12.41
N ILE A 246 7.09 2.06 -12.27
CA ILE A 246 7.49 0.81 -12.93
C ILE A 246 7.33 0.93 -14.46
N ARG A 247 7.85 2.01 -15.05
CA ARG A 247 7.78 2.29 -16.49
C ARG A 247 9.09 2.84 -17.04
N LYS A 248 9.21 2.88 -18.36
CA LYS A 248 10.35 3.55 -19.05
C LYS A 248 10.15 5.07 -19.04
N ASP A 249 11.24 5.84 -19.14
CA ASP A 249 11.15 7.31 -19.27
C ASP A 249 10.39 7.75 -20.53
N SER A 250 10.47 6.96 -21.60
CA SER A 250 9.73 7.23 -22.83
C SER A 250 8.21 7.21 -22.64
N GLU A 251 7.73 6.60 -21.55
CA GLU A 251 6.31 6.54 -21.19
C GLU A 251 5.89 7.68 -20.25
N LEU A 252 6.81 8.58 -19.87
CA LEU A 252 6.49 9.78 -19.13
C LEU A 252 5.59 10.69 -20.00
N PRO A 253 4.43 11.15 -19.51
CA PRO A 253 3.54 11.99 -20.29
C PRO A 253 4.24 13.28 -20.75
N LYS A 254 4.32 13.50 -22.08
CA LYS A 254 5.00 14.65 -22.69
C LYS A 254 4.46 16.02 -22.23
N ASN A 255 3.22 16.06 -21.76
CA ASN A 255 2.54 17.27 -21.27
C ASN A 255 2.60 17.45 -19.75
N ALA A 256 3.32 16.59 -19.01
CA ALA A 256 3.55 16.79 -17.57
C ALA A 256 4.35 18.07 -17.27
N PHE A 257 4.99 18.64 -18.30
CA PHE A 257 5.73 19.90 -18.27
C PHE A 257 5.08 20.96 -19.17
N TYR A 258 3.79 21.29 -19.02
CA TYR A 258 3.24 22.47 -19.70
C TYR A 258 2.30 23.30 -18.83
N LYS A 259 2.77 24.53 -18.55
CA LYS A 259 2.04 25.81 -18.61
C LYS A 259 0.60 25.83 -18.08
N ASP A 260 0.46 26.05 -16.78
CA ASP A 260 -0.58 26.90 -16.17
C ASP A 260 -0.31 27.10 -14.67
N LEU A 261 0.85 27.71 -14.37
CA LEU A 261 1.28 28.02 -13.00
C LEU A 261 1.10 29.49 -12.62
N SER A 262 0.40 30.30 -13.43
CA SER A 262 0.20 31.73 -13.15
C SER A 262 -0.97 32.03 -12.20
N VAL A 263 -1.81 31.07 -11.82
CA VAL A 263 -2.90 31.33 -10.86
C VAL A 263 -3.12 30.10 -9.98
N CYS A 264 -2.37 29.99 -8.88
CA CYS A 264 -2.80 29.38 -7.60
C CYS A 264 -1.61 29.28 -6.64
N HIS A 265 -1.70 29.94 -5.48
CA HIS A 265 -0.72 29.89 -4.41
C HIS A 265 -0.77 28.55 -3.65
N GLY A 266 -0.28 27.48 -4.26
CA GLY A 266 -0.14 26.17 -3.62
C GLY A 266 0.64 25.17 -4.48
N LYS A 267 1.71 24.58 -3.95
CA LYS A 267 2.51 23.55 -4.63
C LYS A 267 1.62 22.33 -4.90
N ARG A 268 1.22 22.11 -6.16
CA ARG A 268 0.41 20.96 -6.59
C ARG A 268 1.32 19.86 -7.12
N TRP A 269 1.19 18.64 -6.58
CA TRP A 269 1.90 17.46 -7.08
C TRP A 269 1.06 16.81 -8.19
N THR A 270 1.66 16.60 -9.37
CA THR A 270 1.03 15.80 -10.43
C THR A 270 1.45 14.34 -10.24
N LEU A 271 0.46 13.48 -10.01
CA LEU A 271 0.66 12.03 -9.86
C LEU A 271 0.18 11.32 -11.12
N ALA A 272 1.00 10.45 -11.70
CA ALA A 272 0.50 9.47 -12.66
C ALA A 272 0.29 8.13 -11.95
N SER A 273 -0.85 7.50 -12.18
CA SER A 273 -1.14 6.16 -11.69
C SER A 273 -0.81 5.09 -12.73
N THR A 274 -0.11 4.04 -12.32
CA THR A 274 -0.04 2.77 -13.06
C THR A 274 -0.84 1.73 -12.30
N THR A 275 -1.85 1.14 -12.94
CA THR A 275 -2.45 -0.12 -12.47
C THR A 275 -1.49 -1.25 -12.82
N VAL A 276 -0.92 -1.91 -11.82
CA VAL A 276 -0.02 -3.04 -12.03
C VAL A 276 -0.88 -4.29 -12.18
N LYS A 277 -0.94 -4.84 -13.40
CA LYS A 277 -1.69 -6.08 -13.68
C LYS A 277 -1.12 -7.25 -12.89
#